data_AF-A0A9X5XDT2-F1
#
_entry.id   AF-A0A9X5XDT2-F1
#
_cell.length_a   1.000
_cell.length_b   1.000
_cell.length_c   1.000
_cell.angle_alpha   90.00
_cell.angle_beta   90.00
_cell.angle_gamma   90.00
#
_symmetry.space_group_name_H-M   'P 1'
#
loop_
_entity.id
_entity.type
_entity.pdbx_description
1 polymer ?
#
loop_
_entity_poly.entity_id
_entity_poly.type
_entity_poly.pdbx_seq_one_letter_code
_entity_poly.pdbx_strand_id
1 'polypeptide(L)' 'ESGKLGLRETSLPLFGVLVDLVGRARPEADTALVAGALWANLHGIAQLWGWGSLQLATGATDFVPLLDAALDAHLGPEER' A
#
# COMPACT_ATOMS: atom_id res chain seq x y z
N GLU A 1 -14.09 4.62 -18.58
CA GLU A 1 -14.51 3.24 -18.90
C GLU A 1 -13.41 2.26 -18.50
N SER A 2 -13.54 1.55 -17.37
CA SER A 2 -12.59 0.48 -16.96
C SER A 2 -13.26 -0.90 -16.85
N GLY A 3 -14.50 -1.02 -17.36
CA GLY A 3 -15.32 -2.23 -17.24
C GLY A 3 -15.07 -3.28 -18.33
N LYS A 4 -14.18 -3.04 -19.31
CA LYS A 4 -14.01 -3.90 -20.48
C LYS A 4 -12.91 -4.97 -20.37
N LEU A 5 -12.14 -4.99 -19.28
CA LEU A 5 -10.97 -5.88 -19.11
C LEU A 5 -11.03 -6.78 -17.86
N GLY A 6 -12.18 -6.93 -17.19
CA GLY A 6 -12.25 -7.74 -15.95
C GLY A 6 -11.45 -7.17 -14.77
N LEU A 7 -10.78 -6.02 -14.94
CA LEU A 7 -9.95 -5.36 -13.92
C LEU A 7 -10.72 -5.08 -12.62
N ARG A 8 -12.02 -4.81 -12.69
CA ARG A 8 -12.86 -4.69 -11.48
C ARG A 8 -13.04 -6.02 -10.77
N GLU A 9 -13.25 -7.11 -11.52
CA GLU A 9 -13.41 -8.46 -10.97
C GLU A 9 -12.11 -9.02 -10.41
N THR A 10 -10.94 -8.58 -10.88
CA THR A 10 -9.63 -9.01 -10.37
C THR A 10 -9.08 -8.10 -9.27
N SER A 11 -9.23 -6.78 -9.39
CA SER A 11 -8.64 -5.83 -8.44
C SER A 11 -9.48 -5.63 -7.20
N LEU A 12 -10.82 -5.79 -7.27
CA LEU A 12 -11.68 -5.69 -6.08
C LEU A 12 -11.44 -6.82 -5.07
N PRO A 13 -11.29 -8.10 -5.47
CA PRO A 13 -10.90 -9.15 -4.53
C PRO A 13 -9.57 -8.87 -3.83
N LEU A 14 -8.56 -8.38 -4.57
CA LEU A 14 -7.27 -8.06 -3.99
C LEU A 14 -7.35 -6.88 -3.02
N PHE A 15 -8.16 -5.86 -3.34
CA PHE A 15 -8.44 -4.77 -2.41
C PHE A 15 -9.16 -5.27 -1.15
N GLY A 16 -10.12 -6.20 -1.30
CA GLY A 16 -10.81 -6.85 -0.19
C GLY A 16 -9.85 -7.57 0.75
N VAL A 17 -8.87 -8.31 0.21
CA VAL A 17 -7.80 -8.93 1.02
C VAL A 17 -7.02 -7.87 1.81
N LEU A 18 -6.73 -6.71 1.21
CA LEU A 18 -6.02 -5.64 1.91
C LEU A 18 -6.87 -5.07 3.07
N VAL A 19 -8.18 -4.87 2.84
CA VAL A 19 -9.12 -4.43 3.89
C VAL A 19 -9.17 -5.43 5.04
N ASP A 20 -9.23 -6.72 4.75
CA ASP A 20 -9.25 -7.78 5.76
C ASP A 20 -7.97 -7.79 6.61
N LEU A 21 -6.80 -7.62 5.97
CA LEU A 21 -5.51 -7.54 6.67
C LEU A 21 -5.42 -6.29 7.54
N VAL A 22 -5.84 -5.13 7.01
CA VAL A 22 -5.89 -3.88 7.76
C VAL A 22 -6.81 -4.02 8.97
N GLY A 23 -7.98 -4.66 8.82
CA GLY A 23 -8.91 -4.87 9.94
C GLY A 23 -8.35 -5.73 11.05
N ARG A 24 -7.47 -6.68 10.73
CA ARG A 24 -6.74 -7.48 11.75
C ARG A 24 -5.68 -6.66 12.47
N ALA A 25 -4.96 -5.81 11.74
CA ALA A 25 -3.89 -4.98 12.31
C ALA A 25 -4.42 -3.74 13.07
N ARG A 26 -5.55 -3.19 12.63
CA ARG A 26 -6.14 -1.95 13.16
C ARG A 26 -7.65 -2.09 13.37
N PRO A 27 -8.09 -2.86 14.38
CA PRO A 27 -9.51 -3.15 14.62
C PRO A 27 -10.38 -1.91 14.85
N GLU A 28 -9.79 -0.83 15.39
CA GLU A 28 -10.50 0.41 15.74
C GLU A 28 -10.51 1.45 14.61
N ALA A 29 -9.90 1.17 13.45
CA ALA A 29 -9.80 2.12 12.34
C ALA A 29 -10.90 1.90 11.29
N ASP A 30 -11.13 2.93 10.46
CA ASP A 30 -11.86 2.74 9.19
C ASP A 30 -10.99 1.93 8.23
N THR A 31 -11.22 0.61 8.20
CA THR A 31 -10.37 -0.35 7.52
C THR A 31 -10.31 -0.13 6.01
N ALA A 32 -11.43 0.25 5.39
CA ALA A 32 -11.50 0.51 3.96
C ALA A 32 -10.74 1.79 3.60
N LEU A 33 -10.85 2.84 4.42
CA LEU A 33 -10.13 4.08 4.22
C LEU A 33 -8.61 3.89 4.39
N VAL A 34 -8.19 3.21 5.46
CA VAL A 34 -6.77 2.90 5.71
C VAL A 34 -6.21 2.01 4.61
N ALA A 35 -6.95 0.98 4.18
CA ALA A 35 -6.54 0.14 3.06
C ALA A 35 -6.40 0.92 1.76
N GLY A 36 -7.31 1.86 1.47
CA GLY A 36 -7.21 2.75 0.32
C GLY A 36 -5.97 3.63 0.34
N ALA A 37 -5.66 4.21 1.51
CA ALA A 37 -4.46 5.02 1.70
C ALA A 37 -3.17 4.20 1.54
N LEU A 38 -3.10 3.03 2.18
CA LEU A 38 -1.97 2.12 2.07
C LEU A 38 -1.78 1.68 0.61
N TRP A 39 -2.85 1.24 -0.06
CA TRP A 39 -2.82 0.83 -1.46
C TRP A 39 -2.29 1.93 -2.39
N ALA A 40 -2.75 3.17 -2.20
CA ALA A 40 -2.25 4.31 -2.95
C ALA A 40 -0.75 4.56 -2.67
N ASN A 41 -0.32 4.45 -1.41
CA ASN A 41 1.08 4.63 -1.03
C ASN A 41 1.99 3.56 -1.67
N LEU A 42 1.57 2.29 -1.64
CA LEU A 42 2.29 1.16 -2.26
C LEU A 42 2.48 1.38 -3.77
N HIS A 43 1.43 1.81 -4.47
CA HIS A 43 1.54 2.14 -5.89
C HIS A 43 2.42 3.36 -6.13
N GLY A 44 2.32 4.39 -5.29
CA GLY A 44 3.18 5.58 -5.35
C GLY A 44 4.66 5.23 -5.21
N ILE A 45 5.01 4.37 -4.24
CA ILE A 45 6.36 3.84 -4.06
C ILE A 45 6.79 3.10 -5.33
N ALA A 46 5.99 2.16 -5.83
CA ALA A 46 6.35 1.37 -7.01
C ALA A 46 6.58 2.26 -8.26
N GLN A 47 5.70 3.24 -8.50
CA GLN A 47 5.82 4.14 -9.66
C GLN A 47 7.05 5.04 -9.55
N LEU A 48 7.24 5.71 -8.41
CA LEU A 48 8.36 6.63 -8.21
C LEU A 48 9.70 5.90 -8.14
N TRP A 49 9.72 4.68 -7.61
CA TRP A 49 10.90 3.81 -7.61
C TRP A 49 11.26 3.34 -9.02
N GLY A 50 10.26 2.96 -9.82
CA GLY A 50 10.46 2.55 -11.21
C GLY A 50 11.08 3.64 -12.10
N TRP A 51 10.86 4.91 -11.75
CA TRP A 51 11.46 6.07 -12.45
C TRP A 51 12.80 6.55 -11.86
N GLY A 52 13.27 5.96 -10.76
CA GLY A 52 14.50 6.40 -10.09
C GLY A 52 14.32 7.62 -9.18
N SER A 53 13.11 8.20 -9.09
CA SER A 53 12.85 9.44 -8.37
C SER A 53 13.03 9.29 -6.87
N LEU A 54 12.59 8.16 -6.29
CA LEU A 54 12.75 7.91 -4.85
C LEU A 54 14.22 7.69 -4.49
N GLN A 55 14.95 6.95 -5.30
CA GLN A 55 16.39 6.72 -5.12
C GLN A 55 17.15 8.05 -5.15
N LEU A 56 16.85 8.91 -6.13
CA LEU A 56 17.43 10.25 -6.23
C LEU A 56 17.08 11.14 -5.02
N ALA A 57 15.82 11.13 -4.58
CA ALA A 57 15.35 12.01 -3.51
C ALA A 57 15.79 11.56 -2.11
N THR A 58 15.90 10.26 -1.87
CA THR A 58 16.14 9.68 -0.54
C THR A 58 17.55 9.12 -0.36
N GLY A 59 18.27 8.86 -1.45
CA GLY A 59 19.54 8.13 -1.41
C GLY A 59 19.39 6.63 -1.15
N ALA A 60 18.15 6.11 -1.09
CA ALA A 60 17.90 4.69 -0.85
C ALA A 60 18.39 3.81 -1.99
N THR A 61 19.06 2.72 -1.64
CA THR A 61 19.56 1.70 -2.57
C THR A 61 18.63 0.48 -2.66
N ASP A 62 17.68 0.38 -1.74
CA ASP A 62 16.65 -0.66 -1.66
C ASP A 62 15.30 -0.02 -1.28
N PHE A 63 14.20 -0.60 -1.77
CA PHE A 63 12.85 -0.10 -1.52
C PHE A 63 12.24 -0.65 -0.23
N VAL A 64 12.79 -1.72 0.33
CA VAL A 64 12.26 -2.37 1.55
C VAL A 64 12.08 -1.39 2.71
N PRO A 65 13.04 -0.50 3.05
CA PRO A 65 12.85 0.47 4.13
C PRO A 65 11.71 1.47 3.89
N LEU A 66 11.40 1.78 2.62
CA LEU A 66 10.26 2.66 2.28
C LEU A 66 8.93 1.92 2.46
N LEU A 67 8.91 0.62 2.16
CA LEU A 67 7.76 -0.24 2.40
C LEU A 67 7.49 -0.38 3.90
N ASP A 68 8.52 -0.65 4.71
CA ASP A 68 8.40 -0.76 6.16
C ASP A 68 7.86 0.54 6.76
N ALA A 69 8.42 1.70 6.36
CA ALA A 69 7.94 3.00 6.82
C ALA A 69 6.47 3.27 6.42
N ALA A 70 6.05 2.83 5.23
CA ALA A 70 4.67 2.96 4.79
C ALA A 70 3.73 2.05 5.61
N LEU A 71 4.13 0.81 5.89
CA LEU A 71 3.38 -0.12 6.73
C LEU A 71 3.25 0.43 8.15
N ASP A 72 4.35 0.85 8.78
CA ASP A 72 4.34 1.44 10.12
C ASP A 72 3.43 2.67 10.21
N ALA A 73 3.46 3.54 9.20
CA ALA A 73 2.62 4.74 9.17
C ALA A 73 1.12 4.44 9.12
N HIS A 74 0.71 3.36 8.45
CA HIS A 74 -0.71 3.03 8.25
C HIS A 74 -1.22 1.98 9.24
N LEU A 75 -0.38 1.02 9.62
CA LEU A 75 -0.71 -0.14 10.45
C LEU A 75 -0.17 -0.01 11.87
N GLY A 76 0.73 0.93 12.13
CA GLY A 76 1.48 1.00 13.38
C GLY A 76 2.73 0.11 13.33
N PRO A 77 3.70 0.34 14.23
CA PRO A 77 4.92 -0.46 14.28
C PRO A 77 4.61 -1.91 14.67
N GLU A 78 5.39 -2.85 14.15
CA GLU A 78 5.35 -4.23 14.65
C GLU A 78 5.66 -4.29 16.15
N GLU A 79 4.80 -4.96 16.92
CA GLU A 79 5.10 -5.32 18.30
C GLU A 79 6.23 -6.37 18.27
N ARG A 80 7.40 -5.99 18.80
CA ARG A 80 8.61 -6.82 18.83
C ARG A 80 8.65 -7.74 20.04
#